data_AF-A0A4Q4MAE4-F1
#
_entry.id   AF-A0A4Q4MAE4-F1
#
_cell.length_a   1.000
_cell.length_b   1.000
_cell.length_c   1.000
_cell.angle_alpha   90.00
_cell.angle_beta   90.00
_cell.angle_gamma   90.00
#
_symmetry.space_group_name_H-M   'P 1'
#
loop_
_entity.id
_entity.type
_entity.pdbx_description
1 polymer ?
#
loop_
_entity_poly.entity_id
_entity_poly.type
_entity_poly.pdbx_seq_one_letter_code
_entity_poly.pdbx_strand_id
1 'polypeptide(L)'
;MPPSPPPPPPPPPRQLSKSLRSTSTVPPPPPMPSGAFEPIDKAHYWQFLKDTKTNMPGEPFQPFHMFFYGSLMDPEVLQAILDLPELPTTRPATISGFSIKMWGIYPTLIPCYSGSVTGTLWKVTSEAQFDRLAAYETAAYRWDKCNAVLEGGKVLENCRTFCWAGEPDSKELEDGSFDLEHYQKYFKPSVTRRRSLVP
;
A
#
# COMPACT_ATOMS: atom_id res chain seq x y z
N MET A 1 -47.26 41.83 -14.10
CA MET A 1 -46.37 40.67 -14.33
C MET A 1 -44.96 41.11 -14.00
N PRO A 2 -44.20 40.38 -13.16
CA PRO A 2 -42.81 40.71 -12.88
C PRO A 2 -41.93 40.47 -14.12
N PRO A 3 -40.84 41.23 -14.32
CA PRO A 3 -39.92 41.05 -15.44
C PRO A 3 -39.14 39.75 -15.31
N SER A 4 -38.89 39.09 -16.45
CA SER A 4 -38.13 37.85 -16.55
C SER A 4 -36.65 38.06 -16.17
N PRO A 5 -36.01 37.10 -15.50
CA PRO A 5 -34.59 37.19 -15.17
C PRO A 5 -33.71 37.17 -16.43
N PRO A 6 -32.53 37.83 -16.40
CA PRO A 6 -31.62 37.86 -17.54
C PRO A 6 -31.03 36.47 -17.83
N PRO A 7 -30.66 36.19 -19.09
CA PRO A 7 -30.06 34.92 -19.48
C PRO A 7 -28.68 34.73 -18.83
N PRO A 8 -28.28 33.48 -18.55
CA PRO A 8 -26.98 33.16 -17.98
C PRO A 8 -25.82 33.55 -18.92
N PRO A 9 -24.64 33.88 -18.37
CA PRO A 9 -23.47 34.22 -19.18
C PRO A 9 -22.99 33.03 -20.02
N PRO A 10 -22.36 33.28 -21.18
CA PRO A 10 -21.86 32.22 -22.04
C PRO A 10 -20.76 31.41 -21.35
N PRO A 11 -20.69 30.09 -21.60
CA PRO A 11 -19.66 29.24 -21.02
C PRO A 11 -18.26 29.67 -21.51
N PRO A 12 -17.22 29.51 -20.66
CA PRO A 12 -15.86 29.85 -21.03
C PRO A 12 -15.41 29.03 -22.26
N PRO A 13 -14.51 29.59 -23.09
CA PRO A 13 -14.07 28.92 -24.32
C PRO A 13 -13.46 27.56 -24.00
N ARG A 14 -13.91 26.52 -24.72
CA ARG A 14 -13.35 25.17 -24.69
C ARG A 14 -11.85 25.26 -24.98
N GLN A 15 -11.03 25.17 -23.94
CA GLN A 15 -9.62 24.87 -24.14
C GLN A 15 -9.54 23.49 -24.77
N LEU A 16 -9.05 23.45 -26.02
CA LEU A 16 -8.59 22.22 -26.66
C LEU A 16 -7.55 21.59 -25.75
N SER A 17 -7.98 20.66 -24.91
CA SER A 17 -7.09 19.78 -24.18
C SER A 17 -6.31 18.99 -25.23
N LYS A 18 -5.03 19.31 -25.33
CA LYS A 18 -4.07 18.53 -26.11
C LYS A 18 -4.20 17.08 -25.64
N SER A 19 -4.64 16.25 -26.57
CA SER A 19 -4.76 14.81 -26.43
C SER A 19 -3.45 14.22 -25.94
N LEU A 20 -3.35 13.98 -24.63
CA LEU A 20 -2.43 13.01 -24.08
C LEU A 20 -3.10 11.66 -24.26
N ARG A 21 -2.72 11.06 -25.38
CA ARG A 21 -2.84 9.65 -25.74
C ARG A 21 -3.14 8.76 -24.53
N SER A 22 -4.36 8.24 -24.49
CA SER A 22 -4.79 7.18 -23.58
C SER A 22 -3.84 5.99 -23.76
N THR A 23 -2.95 5.77 -22.80
CA THR A 23 -2.14 4.55 -22.71
C THR A 23 -2.66 3.74 -21.53
N SER A 24 -3.39 2.68 -21.85
CA SER A 24 -3.59 1.45 -21.08
C SER A 24 -3.55 1.57 -19.55
N THR A 25 -4.75 1.54 -19.00
CA THR A 25 -5.23 1.30 -17.64
C THR A 25 -4.59 0.09 -16.93
N VAL A 26 -3.42 0.24 -16.31
CA VAL A 26 -2.91 -0.62 -15.23
C VAL A 26 -1.95 0.21 -14.36
N PRO A 27 -2.11 0.28 -13.04
CA PRO A 27 -1.05 0.74 -12.18
C PRO A 27 -0.01 -0.38 -12.13
N PRO A 28 1.25 -0.13 -12.49
CA PRO A 28 2.31 -1.11 -12.26
C PRO A 28 2.42 -1.39 -10.75
N PRO A 29 3.09 -2.46 -10.30
CA PRO A 29 3.65 -2.45 -8.94
C PRO A 29 4.50 -1.17 -8.77
N PRO A 30 4.66 -0.67 -7.54
CA PRO A 30 5.46 0.54 -7.30
C PRO A 30 6.80 0.47 -8.06
N PRO A 31 7.10 1.45 -8.95
CA PRO A 31 8.32 1.43 -9.76
C PRO A 31 9.55 1.55 -8.85
N MET A 32 10.74 1.05 -9.20
CA MET A 32 11.91 1.35 -8.33
C MET A 32 12.16 2.87 -8.27
N PRO A 33 12.41 3.47 -7.09
CA PRO A 33 12.78 4.88 -6.96
C PRO A 33 13.95 5.22 -7.89
N SER A 34 13.82 6.28 -8.68
CA SER A 34 14.78 6.61 -9.76
C SER A 34 15.79 7.71 -9.39
N GLY A 35 15.87 8.12 -8.12
CA GLY A 35 16.77 9.21 -7.71
C GLY A 35 17.67 8.84 -6.53
N ALA A 36 18.97 8.69 -6.81
CA ALA A 36 20.07 8.90 -5.85
C ALA A 36 20.09 8.06 -4.56
N PHE A 37 19.72 6.79 -4.63
CA PHE A 37 20.23 5.82 -3.67
C PHE A 37 21.41 5.09 -4.32
N GLU A 38 22.58 5.12 -3.66
CA GLU A 38 23.45 3.94 -3.71
C GLU A 38 22.53 2.78 -3.37
N PRO A 39 22.27 1.86 -4.31
CA PRO A 39 21.31 0.80 -4.08
C PRO A 39 21.82 0.08 -2.83
N ILE A 40 21.03 0.09 -1.76
CA ILE A 40 21.02 -1.07 -0.89
C ILE A 40 20.68 -2.18 -1.88
N ASP A 41 21.72 -2.86 -2.38
CA ASP A 41 21.62 -3.95 -3.35
C ASP A 41 20.37 -4.73 -2.99
N LYS A 42 19.57 -5.14 -3.99
CA LYS A 42 18.47 -6.08 -3.72
C LYS A 42 18.96 -7.19 -2.79
N ALA A 43 20.20 -7.65 -2.94
CA ALA A 43 20.84 -8.57 -2.01
C ALA A 43 20.89 -8.06 -0.55
N HIS A 44 21.32 -6.82 -0.27
CA HIS A 44 21.33 -6.23 1.07
C HIS A 44 19.93 -6.00 1.64
N TYR A 45 18.95 -5.60 0.82
CA TYR A 45 17.56 -5.47 1.26
C TYR A 45 16.95 -6.85 1.56
N TRP A 46 17.16 -7.82 0.68
CA TRP A 46 16.78 -9.22 0.93
C TRP A 46 17.52 -9.82 2.11
N GLN A 47 18.77 -9.42 2.36
CA GLN A 47 19.53 -9.84 3.53
C GLN A 47 18.97 -9.21 4.79
N PHE A 48 18.66 -7.91 4.79
CA PHE A 48 17.97 -7.25 5.89
C PHE A 48 16.61 -7.91 6.17
N LEU A 49 15.81 -8.19 5.14
CA LEU A 49 14.57 -8.95 5.30
C LEU A 49 14.83 -10.33 5.91
N LYS A 50 15.86 -11.05 5.48
CA LYS A 50 16.24 -12.37 6.05
C LYS A 50 16.68 -12.27 7.51
N ASP A 51 17.55 -11.33 7.84
CA ASP A 51 18.11 -11.14 9.18
C ASP A 51 17.03 -10.72 10.19
N THR A 52 16.06 -9.95 9.72
CA THR A 52 14.94 -9.47 10.55
C THR A 52 13.76 -10.46 10.56
N LYS A 53 13.76 -11.43 9.62
CA LYS A 53 12.83 -12.56 9.54
C LYS A 53 13.25 -13.73 10.42
N THR A 54 14.55 -13.91 10.65
CA THR A 54 15.06 -14.96 11.52
C THR A 54 14.62 -14.74 12.97
N ASN A 55 13.70 -15.58 13.44
CA ASN A 55 13.86 -16.15 14.77
C ASN A 55 15.25 -16.78 14.84
N MET A 56 15.86 -16.88 16.03
CA MET A 56 17.25 -17.39 16.16
C MET A 56 17.50 -18.62 15.27
N PRO A 57 18.67 -18.75 14.62
CA PRO A 57 18.95 -19.86 13.71
C PRO A 57 18.54 -21.21 14.33
N GLY A 58 17.54 -21.87 13.75
CA GLY A 58 16.97 -23.12 14.26
C GLY A 58 15.58 -23.03 14.91
N GLU A 59 15.03 -21.84 15.10
CA GLU A 59 13.66 -21.67 15.61
C GLU A 59 12.61 -21.69 14.50
N PRO A 60 11.43 -22.31 14.75
CA PRO A 60 10.33 -22.33 13.79
C PRO A 60 9.80 -20.92 13.54
N PHE A 61 9.23 -20.69 12.35
CA PHE A 61 8.54 -19.45 12.01
C PHE A 61 7.42 -19.18 13.03
N GLN A 62 7.44 -18.00 13.65
CA GLN A 62 6.41 -17.57 14.59
C GLN A 62 5.41 -16.67 13.87
N PRO A 63 4.11 -17.03 13.82
CA PRO A 63 3.09 -16.21 13.21
C PRO A 63 3.01 -14.81 13.85
N PHE A 64 2.84 -13.79 13.03
CA PHE A 64 2.68 -12.40 13.47
C PHE A 64 1.57 -11.69 12.68
N HIS A 65 1.15 -10.53 13.16
CA HIS A 65 0.16 -9.72 12.44
C HIS A 65 0.86 -8.65 11.60
N MET A 66 0.45 -8.55 10.34
CA MET A 66 0.83 -7.47 9.44
C MET A 66 -0.31 -6.45 9.36
N PHE A 67 0.03 -5.18 9.49
CA PHE A 67 -0.86 -4.04 9.29
C PHE A 67 -0.71 -3.52 7.86
N PHE A 68 -1.85 -3.25 7.22
CA PHE A 68 -1.95 -2.76 5.86
C PHE A 68 -2.78 -1.48 5.83
N TYR A 69 -2.36 -0.52 5.01
CA TYR A 69 -2.93 0.83 4.91
C TYR A 69 -3.10 1.29 3.44
N GLY A 70 -3.03 0.34 2.51
CA GLY A 70 -3.06 0.58 1.07
C GLY A 70 -3.78 -0.53 0.32
N SER A 71 -3.25 -0.90 -0.85
CA SER A 71 -3.84 -1.95 -1.70
C SER A 71 -4.07 -3.29 -0.98
N LEU A 72 -3.16 -3.67 -0.08
CA LEU A 72 -3.24 -4.90 0.72
C LEU A 72 -4.35 -4.87 1.80
N MET A 73 -5.09 -3.76 1.95
CA MET A 73 -6.31 -3.76 2.77
C MET A 73 -7.45 -4.54 2.11
N ASP A 74 -7.42 -4.73 0.79
CA ASP A 74 -8.43 -5.49 0.07
C ASP A 74 -8.16 -7.02 0.15
N PRO A 75 -9.09 -7.82 0.68
CA PRO A 75 -8.90 -9.26 0.83
C PRO A 75 -8.66 -10.02 -0.49
N GLU A 76 -9.26 -9.60 -1.61
CA GLU A 76 -9.06 -10.29 -2.89
C GLU A 76 -7.67 -10.00 -3.46
N VAL A 77 -7.15 -8.79 -3.22
CA VAL A 77 -5.77 -8.43 -3.55
C VAL A 77 -4.79 -9.27 -2.73
N LEU A 78 -5.00 -9.37 -1.42
CA LEU A 78 -4.21 -10.26 -0.56
C LEU A 78 -4.27 -11.70 -1.05
N GLN A 79 -5.47 -12.21 -1.35
CA GLN A 79 -5.64 -13.57 -1.86
C GLN A 79 -4.84 -13.79 -3.16
N ALA A 80 -4.91 -12.86 -4.10
CA ALA A 80 -4.23 -12.96 -5.39
C ALA A 80 -2.70 -12.93 -5.26
N ILE A 81 -2.16 -12.02 -4.44
CA ILE A 81 -0.71 -11.87 -4.23
C ILE A 81 -0.13 -13.08 -3.49
N LEU A 82 -0.87 -13.57 -2.49
CA LEU A 82 -0.44 -14.66 -1.64
C LEU A 82 -0.81 -16.04 -2.21
N ASP A 83 -1.59 -16.11 -3.29
CA ASP A 83 -2.19 -17.33 -3.86
C ASP A 83 -2.92 -18.16 -2.78
N LEU A 84 -3.72 -17.47 -1.95
CA LEU A 84 -4.46 -18.15 -0.88
C LEU A 84 -5.63 -18.94 -1.48
N PRO A 85 -5.89 -20.16 -0.98
CA PRO A 85 -6.99 -20.98 -1.47
C PRO A 85 -8.36 -20.35 -1.15
N GLU A 86 -8.44 -19.57 -0.07
CA GLU A 86 -9.64 -18.93 0.44
C GLU A 86 -9.42 -17.43 0.64
N LEU A 87 -10.52 -16.67 0.65
CA LEU A 87 -10.48 -15.24 0.87
C LEU A 87 -10.06 -14.95 2.33
N PRO A 88 -8.98 -14.19 2.57
CA PRO A 88 -8.51 -13.93 3.93
C PRO A 88 -9.45 -12.98 4.68
N THR A 89 -9.74 -13.28 5.95
CA THR A 89 -10.44 -12.35 6.84
C THR A 89 -9.46 -11.36 7.46
N THR A 90 -9.58 -10.09 7.10
CA THR A 90 -8.82 -8.99 7.70
C THR A 90 -9.60 -8.30 8.81
N ARG A 91 -8.92 -7.67 9.77
CA ARG A 91 -9.56 -6.98 10.90
C ARG A 91 -9.24 -5.48 10.89
N PRO A 92 -10.22 -4.57 10.98
CA PRO A 92 -9.93 -3.15 11.13
C PRO A 92 -9.05 -2.86 12.34
N ALA A 93 -8.07 -1.98 12.16
CA ALA A 93 -7.18 -1.54 13.23
C ALA A 93 -6.63 -0.14 12.96
N THR A 94 -6.06 0.47 14.00
CA THR A 94 -5.33 1.73 13.92
C THR A 94 -3.95 1.58 14.56
N ILE A 95 -2.93 2.14 13.92
CA ILE A 95 -1.57 2.25 14.49
C ILE A 95 -1.26 3.73 14.78
N SER A 96 -0.39 3.98 15.75
CA SER A 96 0.10 5.33 16.09
C SER A 96 1.60 5.46 15.80
N GLY A 97 2.09 6.70 15.71
CA GLY A 97 3.51 6.97 15.45
C GLY A 97 3.86 7.08 13.97
N PHE A 98 2.85 7.09 13.09
CA PHE A 98 3.02 7.17 11.64
C PHE A 98 2.00 8.12 11.01
N SER A 99 2.35 8.65 9.84
CA SER A 99 1.41 9.36 8.95
C SER A 99 1.55 8.85 7.52
N ILE A 100 0.51 9.01 6.71
CA ILE A 100 0.52 8.68 5.29
C ILE A 100 1.13 9.83 4.49
N LYS A 101 2.02 9.48 3.56
CA LYS A 101 2.36 10.28 2.37
C LYS A 101 2.08 9.46 1.11
N MET A 102 2.02 10.14 -0.03
CA MET A 102 1.79 9.52 -1.33
C MET A 102 3.06 9.53 -2.17
N TRP A 103 3.39 8.41 -2.79
CA TRP A 103 4.38 8.30 -3.85
C TRP A 103 3.66 7.97 -5.15
N GLY A 104 3.35 9.01 -5.92
CA GLY A 104 2.36 8.91 -6.99
C GLY A 104 1.02 8.44 -6.45
N ILE A 105 0.59 7.23 -6.82
CA ILE A 105 -0.67 6.63 -6.36
C ILE A 105 -0.52 5.70 -5.16
N TYR A 106 0.71 5.40 -4.73
CA TYR A 106 0.97 4.43 -3.67
C TYR A 106 1.08 5.14 -2.32
N PRO A 107 0.31 4.74 -1.31
CA PRO A 107 0.51 5.26 0.03
C PRO A 107 1.81 4.70 0.62
N THR A 108 2.39 5.47 1.52
CA THR A 108 3.52 5.04 2.33
C THR A 108 3.44 5.61 3.73
N LEU A 109 3.92 4.84 4.71
CA LEU A 109 4.08 5.33 6.08
C LEU A 109 5.42 6.01 6.25
N ILE A 110 5.37 7.19 6.88
CA ILE A 110 6.53 7.88 7.43
C ILE A 110 6.38 8.02 8.95
N PRO A 111 7.48 8.06 9.73
CA PRO A 111 7.42 8.31 11.16
C PRO A 111 6.77 9.66 11.48
N CYS A 112 5.78 9.66 12.36
CA CYS A 112 5.09 10.86 12.84
C CYS A 112 4.53 10.62 14.24
N TYR A 113 5.16 11.17 15.27
CA TYR A 113 4.85 10.86 16.68
C TYR A 113 3.38 11.10 17.07
N SER A 114 2.78 12.18 16.58
CA SER A 114 1.36 12.52 16.81
C SER A 114 0.41 11.88 15.80
N GLY A 115 0.94 11.20 14.79
CA GLY A 115 0.19 10.60 13.71
C GLY A 115 -0.49 9.30 14.11
N SER A 116 -1.61 9.02 13.45
CA SER A 116 -2.27 7.71 13.51
C SER A 116 -2.81 7.35 12.14
N VAL A 117 -2.82 6.06 11.84
CA VAL A 117 -3.26 5.53 10.55
C VAL A 117 -4.21 4.37 10.77
N THR A 118 -5.37 4.45 10.14
CA THR A 118 -6.37 3.37 10.11
C THR A 118 -6.13 2.48 8.91
N GLY A 119 -6.29 1.18 9.13
CA GLY A 119 -6.00 0.15 8.15
C GLY A 119 -6.61 -1.18 8.56
N THR A 120 -6.01 -2.27 8.10
CA THR A 120 -6.43 -3.63 8.47
C THR A 120 -5.25 -4.47 8.92
N LEU A 121 -5.53 -5.45 9.78
CA LEU A 121 -4.58 -6.47 10.20
C LEU A 121 -4.92 -7.81 9.55
N TRP A 122 -3.87 -8.52 9.20
CA TRP A 122 -3.96 -9.93 8.81
C TRP A 122 -2.85 -10.74 9.46
N LYS A 123 -3.16 -11.98 9.84
CA LYS A 123 -2.19 -12.87 10.49
C LYS A 123 -1.40 -13.63 9.43
N VAL A 124 -0.10 -13.35 9.36
CA VAL A 124 0.85 -14.09 8.56
C VAL A 124 1.23 -15.36 9.33
N THR A 125 1.03 -16.52 8.73
CA THR A 125 1.25 -17.83 9.38
C THR A 125 2.40 -18.62 8.78
N SER A 126 2.95 -18.17 7.66
CA SER A 126 4.10 -18.82 7.03
C SER A 126 5.09 -17.83 6.45
N GLU A 127 6.31 -18.32 6.29
CA GLU A 127 7.41 -17.62 5.68
C GLU A 127 7.12 -17.19 4.23
N ALA A 128 6.58 -18.12 3.44
CA ALA A 128 6.25 -17.88 2.03
C ALA A 128 5.21 -16.77 1.84
N GLN A 129 4.28 -16.61 2.79
CA GLN A 129 3.32 -15.49 2.75
C GLN A 129 4.04 -14.16 2.92
N PHE A 130 4.93 -14.05 3.91
CA PHE A 130 5.71 -12.83 4.12
C PHE A 130 6.58 -12.48 2.92
N ASP A 131 7.25 -13.48 2.33
CA ASP A 131 8.12 -13.27 1.17
C ASP A 131 7.34 -12.76 -0.05
N ARG A 132 6.12 -13.25 -0.26
CA ARG A 132 5.23 -12.75 -1.34
C ARG A 132 4.77 -11.33 -1.09
N LEU A 133 4.46 -10.96 0.15
CA LEU A 133 4.14 -9.57 0.51
C LEU A 133 5.33 -8.64 0.24
N ALA A 134 6.52 -9.01 0.70
CA ALA A 134 7.73 -8.22 0.48
C ALA A 134 8.09 -8.11 -1.01
N ALA A 135 7.90 -9.18 -1.78
CA ALA A 135 8.10 -9.14 -3.23
C ALA A 135 7.11 -8.21 -3.94
N TYR A 136 5.87 -8.12 -3.48
CA TYR A 136 4.86 -7.23 -4.03
C TYR A 136 5.14 -5.75 -3.72
N GLU A 137 5.51 -5.43 -2.48
CA GLU A 137 5.84 -4.06 -2.07
C GLU A 137 7.17 -3.57 -2.69
N THR A 138 8.07 -4.49 -3.03
CA THR A 138 9.40 -4.21 -3.59
C THR A 138 10.35 -3.53 -2.59
N ALA A 139 11.56 -3.16 -3.05
CA ALA A 139 12.54 -2.44 -2.23
C ALA A 139 12.14 -0.99 -1.91
N ALA A 140 11.04 -0.49 -2.47
CA ALA A 140 10.52 0.84 -2.15
C ALA A 140 10.01 0.95 -0.69
N TYR A 141 9.71 -0.20 -0.07
CA TYR A 141 9.24 -0.26 1.30
C TYR A 141 10.13 -1.16 2.15
N ARG A 142 10.34 -0.79 3.41
CA ARG A 142 10.91 -1.67 4.45
C ARG A 142 9.81 -2.00 5.43
N TRP A 143 9.90 -3.14 6.13
CA TRP A 143 8.97 -3.35 7.23
C TRP A 143 9.49 -2.72 8.53
N ASP A 144 8.57 -2.34 9.40
CA ASP A 144 8.85 -1.81 10.74
C ASP A 144 7.89 -2.43 11.77
N LYS A 145 8.24 -2.36 13.06
CA LYS A 145 7.37 -2.80 14.15
C LYS A 145 6.31 -1.75 14.46
N CYS A 146 5.11 -2.21 14.78
CA CYS A 146 4.03 -1.34 15.23
C CYS A 146 3.16 -2.04 16.28
N ASN A 147 2.44 -1.23 17.06
CA ASN A 147 1.36 -1.69 17.92
C ASN A 147 0.05 -1.26 17.28
N ALA A 148 -0.89 -2.19 17.14
CA ALA A 148 -2.16 -1.94 16.47
C ALA A 148 -3.32 -2.08 17.45
N VAL A 149 -4.21 -1.09 17.44
CA VAL A 149 -5.44 -1.08 18.23
C VAL A 149 -6.58 -1.56 17.34
N LEU A 150 -7.14 -2.72 17.67
CA LEU A 150 -8.31 -3.27 16.99
C LEU A 150 -9.56 -2.46 17.31
N GLU A 151 -10.57 -2.60 16.45
CA GLU A 151 -11.94 -2.18 16.77
C GLU A 151 -12.39 -2.84 18.08
N GLY A 152 -12.80 -2.03 19.06
CA GLY A 152 -13.08 -2.45 20.44
C GLY A 152 -11.94 -2.22 21.45
N GLY A 153 -10.82 -1.62 21.03
CA GLY A 153 -9.77 -1.13 21.94
C GLY A 153 -8.72 -2.16 22.35
N LYS A 154 -8.81 -3.40 21.86
CA LYS A 154 -7.77 -4.42 22.11
C LYS A 154 -6.48 -4.05 21.38
N VAL A 155 -5.38 -3.96 22.12
CA VAL A 155 -4.05 -3.71 21.55
C VAL A 155 -3.39 -5.04 21.16
N LEU A 156 -2.82 -5.10 19.96
CA LEU A 156 -1.93 -6.16 19.50
C LEU A 156 -0.51 -5.59 19.36
N GLU A 157 0.39 -6.10 20.18
CA GLU A 157 1.79 -5.73 20.19
C GLU A 157 2.61 -6.56 19.19
N ASN A 158 3.80 -6.08 18.86
CA ASN A 158 4.74 -6.76 17.96
C ASN A 158 4.13 -7.06 16.58
N CYS A 159 3.21 -6.21 16.12
CA CYS A 159 2.76 -6.23 14.73
C CYS A 159 3.88 -5.69 13.83
N ARG A 160 3.73 -5.92 12.54
CA ARG A 160 4.61 -5.36 11.51
C ARG A 160 3.79 -4.55 10.51
N THR A 161 4.42 -3.59 9.87
CA THR A 161 3.82 -2.81 8.76
C THR A 161 4.91 -2.48 7.74
N PHE A 162 4.55 -2.20 6.49
CA PHE A 162 5.48 -1.64 5.52
C PHE A 162 5.57 -0.12 5.66
N CYS A 163 6.76 0.45 5.50
CA CYS A 163 7.07 1.87 5.63
C CYS A 163 7.96 2.29 4.46
N TRP A 164 8.00 3.59 4.16
CA TRP A 164 8.89 4.12 3.12
C TRP A 164 10.33 3.69 3.39
N ALA A 165 10.99 3.09 2.39
CA ALA A 165 12.38 2.67 2.55
C ALA A 165 13.35 3.85 2.46
N GLY A 166 12.99 4.91 1.73
CA GLY A 166 13.82 6.11 1.57
C GLY A 166 13.67 7.13 2.70
N GLU A 167 14.11 8.36 2.43
CA GLU A 167 14.03 9.48 3.38
C GLU A 167 12.59 9.98 3.54
N PRO A 168 12.09 10.16 4.79
CA PRO A 168 10.72 10.66 5.06
C PRO A 168 10.40 12.03 4.45
N ASP A 169 11.43 12.86 4.26
CA ASP A 169 11.35 14.21 3.69
C ASP A 169 11.74 14.24 2.20
N SER A 170 11.77 13.07 1.54
CA SER A 170 12.03 12.97 0.11
C SER A 170 11.03 13.79 -0.71
N LYS A 171 11.54 14.46 -1.74
CA LYS A 171 10.73 15.20 -2.73
C LYS A 171 9.89 14.29 -3.64
N GLU A 172 10.13 12.97 -3.58
CA GLU A 172 9.29 11.97 -4.25
C GLU A 172 7.95 11.74 -3.53
N LEU A 173 7.84 12.23 -2.29
CA LEU A 173 6.64 12.08 -1.47
C LEU A 173 5.83 13.37 -1.44
N GLU A 174 4.53 13.23 -1.62
CA GLU A 174 3.56 14.31 -1.59
C GLU A 174 2.57 14.10 -0.44
N ASP A 175 2.05 15.20 0.09
CA ASP A 175 0.93 15.14 1.03
C ASP A 175 -0.32 14.65 0.32
N GLY A 176 -1.06 13.74 0.96
CA GLY A 176 -2.27 13.18 0.37
C GLY A 176 -2.85 12.06 1.22
N SER A 177 -3.86 11.41 0.67
CA SER A 177 -4.52 10.26 1.29
C SER A 177 -4.76 9.17 0.27
N PHE A 178 -4.84 7.94 0.75
CA PHE A 178 -5.21 6.80 -0.08
C PHE A 178 -6.72 6.58 -0.05
N ASP A 179 -7.30 6.49 -1.24
CA ASP A 179 -8.69 6.15 -1.44
C ASP A 179 -8.79 4.68 -1.88
N LEU A 180 -9.20 3.82 -0.94
CA LEU A 180 -9.36 2.39 -1.18
C LEU A 180 -10.47 2.10 -2.19
N GLU A 181 -11.56 2.86 -2.21
CA GLU A 181 -12.67 2.66 -3.15
C GLU A 181 -12.23 2.98 -4.58
N HIS A 182 -11.48 4.08 -4.74
CA HIS A 182 -10.87 4.43 -6.02
C HIS A 182 -9.93 3.33 -6.50
N TYR A 183 -9.07 2.81 -5.61
CA TYR A 183 -8.18 1.71 -5.94
C TYR A 183 -8.94 0.44 -6.35
N GLN A 184 -9.99 0.07 -5.60
CA GLN A 184 -10.82 -1.08 -5.93
C GLN A 184 -11.48 -0.95 -7.31
N LYS A 185 -11.91 0.25 -7.68
CA LYS A 185 -12.59 0.49 -8.96
C LYS A 185 -11.66 0.44 -10.16
N TYR A 186 -10.49 1.05 -10.09
CA TYR A 186 -9.64 1.28 -11.26
C TYR A 186 -8.37 0.43 -11.32
N PHE A 187 -7.94 -0.11 -10.18
CA PHE A 187 -6.61 -0.69 -10.01
C PHE A 187 -6.63 -2.15 -9.57
N LYS A 188 -7.53 -2.54 -8.65
CA LYS A 188 -7.70 -3.95 -8.23
C LYS A 188 -7.81 -4.96 -9.40
N PRO A 189 -8.55 -4.69 -10.50
CA PRO A 189 -8.68 -5.67 -11.58
C PRO A 189 -7.37 -6.07 -12.26
N SER A 190 -6.33 -5.23 -12.23
CA SER A 190 -5.04 -5.62 -12.82
C SER A 190 -4.25 -6.59 -11.94
N VAL A 191 -4.55 -6.63 -10.64
CA VAL A 191 -3.92 -7.54 -9.67
C VAL A 191 -4.71 -8.85 -9.57
N THR A 192 -6.05 -8.77 -9.56
CA THR A 192 -6.91 -9.95 -9.32
C THR A 192 -7.30 -10.71 -10.58
N ARG A 193 -7.09 -10.14 -11.77
CA ARG A 193 -7.31 -10.87 -13.04
C ARG A 193 -6.27 -11.98 -13.15
N ARG A 194 -6.64 -13.18 -12.69
CA ARG A 194 -5.88 -14.41 -12.91
C ARG A 194 -5.49 -14.45 -14.38
N ARG A 195 -4.19 -14.66 -14.69
CA ARG A 195 -3.78 -15.05 -16.05
C ARG A 195 -4.59 -16.29 -16.39
N SER A 196 -5.60 -16.14 -17.26
CA SER A 196 -6.30 -17.27 -17.82
C SER A 196 -5.22 -18.14 -18.47
N LEU A 197 -4.96 -19.31 -17.90
CA LEU A 197 -4.25 -20.36 -18.62
C LEU A 197 -5.13 -20.65 -19.83
N VAL A 198 -4.68 -20.18 -20.99
CA VAL A 198 -5.26 -20.59 -22.27
C VAL A 198 -5.11 -22.12 -22.33
N PRO A 199 -6.20 -22.88 -22.56
CA PRO A 199 -6.14 -24.34 -22.68
C PRO A 199 -5.19 -24.80 -23.78
#